data_AF-A0A9X3ZG96-F1
#
_entry.id   AF-A0A9X3ZG96-F1
#
_cell.length_a   1.000
_cell.length_b   1.000
_cell.length_c   1.000
_cell.angle_alpha   90.00
_cell.angle_beta   90.00
_cell.angle_gamma   90.00
#
_symmetry.space_group_name_H-M   'P 1'
#
loop_
_entity.id
_entity.type
_entity.pdbx_description
1 polymer ?
#
loop_
_entity_poly.entity_id
_entity_poly.type
_entity_poly.pdbx_seq_one_letter_code
_entity_poly.pdbx_strand_id
1 'polypeptide(L)'
;MNTGSFVIAGVFGVALFGAMANMQPSILTQEDYERLVAPSDDFGQHGPAFAGAARWLIEAGICAENDLRVNGGWVTSWTHSDQPIYFTYCGGSNLADRVYFNAESMEFYGRARGTGDNVRLVDI
;
A
#
# COMPACT_ATOMS: atom_id res chain seq x y z
N MET A 1 19.42 21.87 -66.18
CA MET A 1 19.26 20.75 -67.13
C MET A 1 19.79 19.48 -66.48
N ASN A 2 18.93 18.45 -66.38
CA ASN A 2 19.15 16.99 -66.31
C ASN A 2 20.36 16.41 -65.53
N THR A 3 20.30 15.28 -64.82
CA THR A 3 19.28 14.27 -64.46
C THR A 3 20.02 13.22 -63.63
N GLY A 4 19.36 12.55 -62.69
CA GLY A 4 19.93 11.36 -62.07
C GLY A 4 19.08 10.79 -60.95
N SER A 5 17.87 10.33 -61.29
CA SER A 5 17.08 9.47 -60.41
C SER A 5 17.72 8.09 -60.32
N PHE A 6 17.92 7.58 -59.10
CA PHE A 6 17.86 6.14 -58.84
C PHE A 6 16.87 5.88 -57.72
N VAL A 7 15.84 5.16 -58.09
CA VAL A 7 14.77 4.64 -57.23
C VAL A 7 15.35 3.40 -56.53
N ILE A 8 15.32 3.35 -55.20
CA ILE A 8 15.37 2.09 -54.47
C ILE A 8 13.99 1.89 -53.86
N ALA A 9 13.25 0.97 -54.49
CA ALA A 9 12.02 0.43 -53.98
C ALA A 9 12.31 -0.49 -52.78
N GLY A 10 11.64 -0.19 -51.66
CA GLY A 10 11.05 -1.14 -50.72
C GLY A 10 11.94 -2.17 -50.02
N VAL A 11 12.05 -2.04 -48.69
CA VAL A 11 11.82 -3.18 -47.80
C VAL A 11 11.00 -2.73 -46.58
N PHE A 12 9.86 -3.41 -46.43
CA PHE A 12 9.06 -3.68 -45.25
C PHE A 12 9.71 -3.37 -43.89
N GLY A 13 8.94 -2.70 -43.03
CA GLY A 13 9.22 -2.63 -41.61
C GLY A 13 8.20 -1.77 -40.89
N VAL A 14 7.04 -2.35 -40.62
CA VAL A 14 6.00 -1.77 -39.78
C VAL A 14 6.59 -1.39 -38.42
N ALA A 15 6.88 -0.11 -38.19
CA ALA A 15 7.12 0.40 -36.84
C ALA A 15 5.77 0.61 -36.16
N LEU A 16 5.10 -0.48 -35.80
CA LEU A 16 4.03 -0.48 -34.80
C LEU A 16 4.68 -0.31 -33.42
N PHE A 17 5.21 0.87 -33.14
CA PHE A 17 5.43 1.33 -31.77
C PHE A 17 4.28 2.27 -31.40
N GLY A 18 3.06 1.73 -31.45
CA GLY A 18 1.88 2.41 -30.93
C GLY A 18 1.87 2.29 -29.41
N ALA A 19 2.45 3.30 -28.75
CA ALA A 19 2.32 3.66 -27.33
C ALA A 19 2.13 2.48 -26.35
N MET A 20 3.24 1.95 -25.83
CA MET A 20 3.20 1.42 -24.46
C MET A 20 2.90 2.63 -23.57
N ALA A 21 1.64 2.77 -23.17
CA ALA A 21 1.24 3.78 -22.20
C ALA A 21 2.21 3.68 -21.03
N ASN A 22 2.82 4.82 -20.69
CA ASN A 22 3.72 4.96 -19.56
C ASN A 22 3.07 4.34 -18.32
N MET A 23 3.47 3.11 -17.99
CA MET A 23 3.19 2.51 -16.70
C MET A 23 4.18 3.15 -15.74
N GLN A 24 3.98 4.43 -15.42
CA GLN A 24 4.67 5.03 -14.29
C GLN A 24 4.29 4.20 -13.06
N PRO A 25 5.26 3.66 -12.30
CA PRO A 25 4.94 3.05 -11.02
C PRO A 25 4.22 4.11 -10.18
N SER A 26 3.04 3.78 -9.67
CA SER A 26 2.30 4.64 -8.76
C SER A 26 3.10 4.73 -7.46
N ILE A 27 3.99 5.72 -7.39
CA ILE A 27 4.59 6.12 -6.12
C ILE A 27 3.47 6.81 -5.33
N LEU A 28 2.87 6.07 -4.41
CA LEU A 28 1.91 6.65 -3.47
C LEU A 28 2.60 7.74 -2.65
N THR A 29 1.96 8.90 -2.60
CA THR A 29 2.40 10.03 -1.77
C THR A 29 1.88 9.87 -0.34
N GLN A 30 2.41 10.68 0.58
CA GLN A 30 1.87 10.76 1.94
C GLN A 30 0.36 11.09 1.93
N GLU A 31 -0.07 12.02 1.07
CA GLU A 31 -1.49 12.39 0.93
C GLU A 31 -2.34 11.23 0.41
N ASP A 32 -1.78 10.35 -0.43
CA ASP A 32 -2.49 9.16 -0.91
C ASP A 32 -2.71 8.16 0.22
N TYR A 33 -1.72 7.96 1.09
CA TYR A 33 -1.88 7.12 2.29
C TYR A 33 -2.84 7.74 3.30
N GLU A 34 -2.83 9.06 3.48
CA GLU A 34 -3.81 9.76 4.31
C GLU A 34 -5.22 9.60 3.77
N ARG A 35 -5.41 9.66 2.45
CA ARG A 35 -6.71 9.39 1.81
C ARG A 35 -7.14 7.94 1.97
N LEU A 36 -6.19 7.01 1.88
CA LEU A 36 -6.45 5.57 2.03
C LEU A 36 -6.97 5.24 3.43
N VAL A 37 -6.43 5.89 4.46
CA VAL A 37 -6.78 5.66 5.87
C VAL A 37 -7.72 6.72 6.45
N ALA A 38 -8.20 7.67 5.66
CA ALA A 38 -9.17 8.69 6.09
C ALA A 38 -10.43 8.13 6.77
N PRO A 39 -10.95 6.93 6.42
CA PRO A 39 -12.11 6.34 7.10
C PRO A 39 -11.82 5.77 8.50
N SER A 40 -10.56 5.81 8.96
CA SER A 40 -10.15 5.25 10.26
C SER A 40 -10.85 5.95 11.42
N ASP A 41 -11.04 5.19 12.49
CA ASP A 41 -11.40 5.75 13.79
C ASP A 41 -10.34 6.76 14.23
N ASP A 42 -10.74 7.86 14.87
CA ASP A 42 -9.84 8.90 15.40
C ASP A 42 -8.85 9.50 14.38
N PHE A 43 -9.15 9.44 13.08
CA PHE A 43 -8.28 9.97 12.02
C PHE A 43 -7.90 11.45 12.22
N GLY A 44 -8.80 12.27 12.75
CA GLY A 44 -8.50 13.68 13.07
C GLY A 44 -7.39 13.86 14.11
N GLN A 45 -7.14 12.86 14.95
CA GLN A 45 -6.10 12.87 15.98
C GLN A 45 -4.80 12.20 15.48
N HIS A 46 -4.91 11.13 14.70
CA HIS A 46 -3.77 10.26 14.36
C HIS A 46 -3.49 10.10 12.86
N GLY A 47 -4.12 10.89 11.98
CA GLY A 47 -4.03 10.74 10.52
C GLY A 47 -2.61 10.55 9.96
N PRO A 48 -1.63 11.41 10.30
CA PRO A 48 -0.25 11.23 9.84
C PRO A 48 0.38 9.91 10.31
N ALA A 49 0.10 9.48 11.55
CA ALA A 49 0.60 8.22 12.10
C ALA A 49 -0.02 7.01 11.38
N PHE A 50 -1.33 7.05 11.13
CA PHE A 50 -2.04 6.04 10.37
C PHE A 50 -1.56 5.90 8.93
N ALA A 51 -1.28 7.02 8.26
CA ALA A 51 -0.74 7.03 6.91
C ALA A 51 0.70 6.48 6.87
N GLY A 52 1.55 6.88 7.83
CA GLY A 52 2.90 6.34 7.97
C GLY A 52 2.88 4.83 8.25
N ALA A 53 1.94 4.37 9.07
CA ALA A 53 1.79 2.97 9.39
C ALA A 53 1.30 2.13 8.20
N ALA A 54 0.30 2.62 7.47
CA ALA A 54 -0.18 2.01 6.24
C ALA A 54 0.94 1.89 5.20
N ARG A 55 1.72 2.95 5.03
CA ARG A 55 2.87 2.97 4.14
C ARG A 55 3.88 1.90 4.51
N TRP A 56 4.30 1.83 5.78
CA TRP A 56 5.26 0.84 6.24
C TRP A 56 4.78 -0.60 5.96
N LEU A 57 3.53 -0.90 6.29
CA LEU A 57 2.94 -2.22 6.08
C LEU A 57 2.84 -2.62 4.61
N ILE A 58 2.52 -1.67 3.73
CA ILE A 58 2.42 -1.89 2.28
C ILE A 58 3.80 -2.06 1.66
N GLU A 59 4.75 -1.18 2.00
CA GLU A 59 6.13 -1.27 1.50
C GLU A 59 6.84 -2.55 1.98
N ALA A 60 6.52 -3.02 3.20
CA ALA A 60 7.00 -4.30 3.73
C ALA A 60 6.30 -5.54 3.13
N GLY A 61 5.25 -5.36 2.32
CA GLY A 61 4.46 -6.46 1.75
C GLY A 61 3.62 -7.24 2.75
N ILE A 62 3.37 -6.67 3.93
CA ILE A 62 2.53 -7.26 4.99
C ILE A 62 1.04 -7.07 4.64
N CYS A 63 0.68 -5.88 4.12
CA CYS A 63 -0.68 -5.51 3.73
C CYS A 63 -0.72 -5.07 2.27
N ALA A 64 -1.85 -5.29 1.61
CA ALA A 64 -2.16 -4.63 0.35
C ALA A 64 -2.98 -3.34 0.60
N GLU A 65 -2.91 -2.36 -0.30
CA GLU A 65 -3.81 -1.19 -0.25
C GLU A 65 -5.30 -1.60 -0.17
N ASN A 66 -5.66 -2.66 -0.88
CA ASN A 66 -7.02 -3.18 -0.89
C ASN A 66 -7.47 -3.67 0.49
N ASP A 67 -6.55 -4.22 1.30
CA ASP A 67 -6.85 -4.67 2.65
C ASP A 67 -7.31 -3.49 3.52
N LEU A 68 -6.58 -2.38 3.49
CA LEU A 68 -6.97 -1.17 4.22
C LEU A 68 -8.28 -0.58 3.70
N ARG A 69 -8.49 -0.59 2.39
CA ARG A 69 -9.70 -0.04 1.76
C ARG A 69 -10.96 -0.80 2.14
N VAL A 70 -10.90 -2.13 2.12
CA VAL A 70 -12.05 -3.00 2.44
C VAL A 70 -12.35 -2.97 3.93
N ASN A 71 -11.33 -2.88 4.79
CA ASN A 71 -11.50 -2.85 6.24
C ASN A 71 -11.79 -1.44 6.80
N GLY A 72 -11.71 -0.39 5.97
CA GLY A 72 -11.97 0.98 6.41
C GLY A 72 -10.81 1.63 7.17
N GLY A 73 -9.57 1.19 6.94
CA GLY A 73 -8.39 1.72 7.61
C GLY A 73 -8.16 1.10 8.98
N TRP A 74 -8.00 1.96 10.00
CA TRP A 74 -7.67 1.61 11.37
C TRP A 74 -8.90 1.70 12.28
N VAL A 75 -9.13 0.66 13.08
CA VAL A 75 -10.28 0.53 13.98
C VAL A 75 -9.79 0.50 15.42
N THR A 76 -10.47 1.22 16.32
CA THR A 76 -10.09 1.31 17.73
C THR A 76 -10.14 -0.06 18.42
N SER A 77 -9.09 -0.41 19.16
CA SER A 77 -9.04 -1.66 19.93
C SER A 77 -9.75 -1.52 21.28
N TRP A 78 -10.95 -2.07 21.40
CA TRP A 78 -11.69 -2.08 22.68
C TRP A 78 -11.00 -2.85 23.80
N THR A 79 -10.15 -3.83 23.47
CA THR A 79 -9.36 -4.59 24.45
C THR A 79 -8.27 -3.76 25.12
N HIS A 80 -7.84 -2.66 24.49
CA HIS A 80 -6.78 -1.77 24.96
C HIS A 80 -7.28 -0.31 25.02
N SER A 81 -8.49 -0.12 25.54
CA SER A 81 -9.17 1.19 25.51
C SER A 81 -8.47 2.31 26.29
N ASP A 82 -7.48 1.99 27.12
CA ASP A 82 -6.63 2.95 27.84
C ASP A 82 -5.41 3.43 27.02
N GLN A 83 -5.21 2.89 25.82
CA GLN A 83 -4.07 3.18 24.95
C GLN A 83 -4.55 3.51 23.54
N PRO A 84 -3.80 4.31 22.76
CA PRO A 84 -4.14 4.64 21.38
C PRO A 84 -3.78 3.48 20.44
N ILE A 85 -4.33 2.30 20.72
CA ILE A 85 -4.11 1.08 19.96
C ILE A 85 -5.27 0.85 19.01
N TYR A 86 -4.92 0.68 17.75
CA TYR A 86 -5.84 0.43 16.65
C TYR A 86 -5.47 -0.89 15.97
N PHE A 87 -6.39 -1.44 15.19
CA PHE A 87 -6.13 -2.62 14.39
C PHE A 87 -6.75 -2.53 13.01
N THR A 88 -6.20 -3.31 12.08
CA THR A 88 -6.75 -3.58 10.77
C THR A 88 -6.56 -5.07 10.43
N TYR A 89 -7.01 -5.50 9.25
CA TYR A 89 -6.74 -6.85 8.75
C TYR A 89 -5.91 -6.78 7.48
N CYS A 90 -4.93 -7.67 7.35
CA CYS A 90 -4.03 -7.75 6.21
C CYS A 90 -3.88 -9.19 5.72
N GLY A 91 -4.19 -9.41 4.44
CA GLY A 91 -4.21 -10.76 3.84
C GLY A 91 -5.47 -11.59 4.12
N GLY A 92 -6.54 -10.99 4.65
CA GLY A 92 -7.81 -11.66 4.94
C GLY A 92 -8.68 -10.89 5.94
N SER A 93 -9.64 -11.58 6.56
CA SER A 93 -10.56 -11.02 7.57
C SER A 93 -10.65 -11.88 8.83
N ASN A 94 -9.74 -12.85 9.00
CA ASN A 94 -9.71 -13.71 10.18
C ASN A 94 -8.95 -13.04 11.32
N LEU A 95 -9.14 -13.52 12.55
CA LEU A 95 -8.41 -13.00 13.71
C LEU A 95 -6.88 -13.12 13.58
N ALA A 96 -6.39 -14.06 12.77
CA ALA A 96 -4.98 -14.24 12.49
C ALA A 96 -4.41 -13.20 11.51
N ASP A 97 -5.27 -12.52 10.76
CA ASP A 97 -4.91 -11.49 9.79
C ASP A 97 -4.86 -10.10 10.44
N ARG A 98 -5.16 -10.00 11.75
CA ARG A 98 -5.13 -8.73 12.48
C ARG A 98 -3.71 -8.24 12.70
N VAL A 99 -3.53 -6.97 12.38
CA VAL A 99 -2.35 -6.18 12.72
C VAL A 99 -2.80 -5.07 13.65
N TYR A 100 -2.18 -4.99 14.82
CA TYR A 100 -2.36 -3.94 15.81
C TYR A 100 -1.22 -2.92 15.69
N PHE A 101 -1.55 -1.68 16.00
CA PHE A 101 -0.66 -0.53 15.90
C PHE A 101 -0.94 0.44 17.04
N ASN A 102 0.09 0.87 17.76
CA ASN A 102 0.00 1.97 18.72
C ASN A 102 0.35 3.29 18.03
N ALA A 103 -0.61 4.22 17.95
CA ALA A 103 -0.48 5.46 17.20
C ALA A 103 0.46 6.51 17.84
N GLU A 104 0.85 6.32 19.10
CA GLU A 104 1.83 7.18 19.78
C GLU A 104 3.24 6.59 19.73
N SER A 105 3.40 5.29 20.03
CA SER A 105 4.72 4.65 20.06
C SER A 105 5.22 4.19 18.69
N MET A 106 4.33 4.17 17.68
CA MET A 106 4.58 3.61 16.35
C MET A 106 4.94 2.11 16.35
N GLU A 107 4.54 1.39 17.40
CA GLU A 107 4.80 -0.04 17.53
C GLU A 107 3.71 -0.89 16.89
N PHE A 108 4.13 -1.95 16.21
CA PHE A 108 3.26 -2.90 15.57
C PHE A 108 3.27 -4.24 16.28
N TYR A 109 2.10 -4.84 16.42
CA TYR A 109 1.90 -6.16 16.98
C TYR A 109 1.02 -6.97 16.04
N GLY A 110 1.39 -8.21 15.74
CA GLY A 110 0.57 -9.05 14.88
C GLY A 110 0.91 -10.51 15.06
N ARG A 111 0.18 -11.39 14.38
CA ARG A 111 0.47 -12.82 14.45
C ARG A 111 1.58 -13.17 13.45
N ALA A 112 2.68 -13.76 13.91
CA ALA A 112 3.65 -14.32 12.97
C ALA A 112 2.97 -15.45 12.19
N ARG A 113 2.88 -15.32 10.86
CA ARG A 113 2.16 -16.26 9.98
C ARG A 113 2.55 -17.70 10.33
N GLY A 114 1.57 -18.50 10.75
CA GLY A 114 1.73 -19.93 11.04
C GLY A 114 2.18 -20.33 12.44
N THR A 115 2.48 -19.39 13.35
CA THR A 115 3.00 -19.72 14.70
C THR A 115 1.95 -19.66 15.81
N GLY A 116 0.91 -18.85 15.63
CA GLY A 116 -0.10 -18.64 16.67
C GLY A 116 0.24 -17.50 17.65
N ASP A 117 1.48 -17.03 17.66
CA ASP A 117 2.01 -16.07 18.64
C ASP A 117 1.88 -14.61 18.19
N ASN A 118 1.64 -13.71 19.14
CA ASN A 118 1.74 -12.27 18.93
C ASN A 118 3.21 -11.87 18.97
N VAL A 119 3.70 -11.31 17.86
CA VAL A 119 5.09 -10.86 17.71
C VAL A 119 5.06 -9.37 17.39
N ARG A 120 6.05 -8.63 17.90
CA ARG A 120 6.27 -7.25 17.46
C ARG A 120 6.77 -7.29 16.02
N LEU A 121 6.07 -6.63 15.11
CA LEU A 121 6.39 -6.76 13.67
C LEU A 121 7.74 -6.15 13.29
N VAL A 122 8.32 -5.32 14.16
CA VAL A 122 9.68 -4.77 14.00
C VAL A 122 10.79 -5.79 14.26
N ASP A 123 10.46 -6.94 14.85
CA ASP A 123 11.42 -7.99 15.21
C ASP A 123 11.43 -9.15 14.17
N ILE A 124 10.74 -8.99 13.03
CA ILE A 124 10.59 -9.99 11.95
C ILE A 124 11.44 -9.61 10.72
#